data_AF-A0A1W9MIA4-F1
#
_entry.id   AF-A0A1W9MIA4-F1
#
_cell.length_a   1.000
_cell.length_b   1.000
_cell.length_c   1.000
_cell.angle_alpha   90.00
_cell.angle_beta   90.00
_cell.angle_gamma   90.00
#
_symmetry.space_group_name_H-M   'P 1'
#
loop_
_entity.id
_entity.type
_entity.pdbx_description
1 polymer ?
#
loop_
_entity_poly.entity_id
_entity_poly.type
_entity_poly.pdbx_seq_one_letter_code
_entity_poly.pdbx_strand_id
1 'polypeptide(L)'
;MQSNKLCYCGNGKQYEKCCMFLDEIRKEYSDIKPNDEDGVELFNKGMNYLNCGELTKAEKLFKILTQSQPQHHDGFLGLAQIYLKKGERDKMIYFYEQAIKRAKEFLKDDSIDLEAIEYMENEMKEAIKS
;
A
#
# COMPACT_ATOMS: atom_id res chain seq x y z
N MET A 1 24.58 4.11 20.53
CA MET A 1 24.85 3.08 19.50
C MET A 1 23.65 3.03 18.57
N GLN A 2 23.76 3.58 17.37
CA GLN A 2 22.68 3.54 16.37
C GLN A 2 22.52 2.09 15.92
N SER A 3 21.34 1.49 16.13
CA SER A 3 21.09 0.12 15.69
C SER A 3 21.03 0.09 14.17
N ASN A 4 22.09 -0.42 13.54
CA ASN A 4 22.10 -0.85 12.14
C ASN A 4 21.21 -2.10 12.00
N LYS A 5 19.89 -1.93 12.10
CA LYS A 5 18.97 -2.98 11.66
C LYS A 5 19.03 -3.01 10.14
N LEU A 6 19.31 -4.18 9.58
CA LEU A 6 19.22 -4.41 8.14
C LEU A 6 17.73 -4.44 7.76
N CYS A 7 17.39 -3.90 6.59
CA CYS A 7 16.03 -3.97 6.06
C CYS A 7 15.61 -5.43 5.85
N TYR A 8 14.49 -5.86 6.44
CA TYR A 8 13.92 -7.20 6.22
C TYR A 8 13.43 -7.44 4.78
N CYS A 9 13.49 -6.41 3.92
CA CYS A 9 13.15 -6.45 2.51
C CYS A 9 14.22 -7.13 1.62
N GLY A 10 15.33 -7.61 2.18
CA GLY A 10 16.36 -8.37 1.44
C GLY A 10 17.29 -7.54 0.55
N ASN A 11 17.12 -6.21 0.50
CA ASN A 11 17.88 -5.33 -0.40
C ASN A 11 19.25 -4.87 0.13
N GLY A 12 19.67 -5.32 1.33
CA GLY A 12 20.98 -5.00 1.90
C GLY A 12 21.23 -3.52 2.27
N LYS A 13 20.26 -2.63 2.08
CA LYS A 13 20.34 -1.21 2.46
C LYS A 13 20.05 -1.03 3.96
N GLN A 14 20.63 0.03 4.54
CA GLN A 14 20.37 0.46 5.92
C GLN A 14 18.88 0.72 6.11
N TYR A 15 18.33 0.52 7.32
CA TYR A 15 16.91 0.73 7.64
C TYR A 15 16.48 2.18 7.33
N GLU A 16 16.05 2.42 6.10
CA GLU A 16 15.44 3.68 5.68
C GLU A 16 13.96 3.66 6.10
N LYS A 17 13.46 4.81 6.55
CA LYS A 17 12.07 5.09 6.96
C LYS A 17 11.00 4.43 6.08
N CYS A 18 11.30 4.21 4.81
CA CYS A 18 10.50 3.51 3.82
C CYS A 18 9.93 2.18 4.36
N CYS A 19 10.67 1.33 5.09
CA CYS A 19 10.13 0.05 5.56
C CYS A 19 9.31 0.09 6.86
N MET A 20 9.25 1.23 7.55
CA MET A 20 8.56 1.34 8.84
C MET A 20 7.05 1.14 8.71
N PHE A 21 6.42 1.77 7.71
CA PHE A 21 4.96 1.78 7.62
C PHE A 21 4.36 0.40 7.34
N LEU A 22 5.01 -0.42 6.49
CA LEU A 22 4.56 -1.80 6.29
C LEU A 22 4.89 -2.71 7.47
N ASP A 23 6.01 -2.51 8.13
CA ASP A 23 6.37 -3.32 9.31
C ASP A 23 5.42 -3.06 10.48
N GLU A 24 4.97 -1.81 10.66
CA GLU A 24 3.91 -1.46 11.61
C GLU A 24 2.61 -2.20 11.32
N ILE A 25 2.16 -2.19 10.06
CA ILE A 25 0.94 -2.91 9.65
C ILE A 25 1.10 -4.41 9.86
N ARG A 26 2.23 -5.00 9.46
CA ARG A 26 2.52 -6.43 9.66
C ARG A 26 2.50 -6.83 11.13
N LYS A 27 2.99 -5.95 12.01
CA LYS A 27 2.97 -6.20 13.45
C LYS A 27 1.57 -6.04 14.05
N GLU A 28 0.82 -5.05 13.60
CA GLU A 28 -0.55 -4.79 14.07
C GLU A 28 -1.52 -5.90 13.64
N TYR A 29 -1.33 -6.44 12.44
CA TYR A 29 -2.18 -7.47 11.81
C TYR A 29 -1.44 -8.79 11.61
N SER A 30 -0.55 -9.16 12.55
CA SER A 30 0.31 -10.36 12.43
C SER A 30 -0.44 -11.68 12.38
N ASP A 31 -1.69 -11.69 12.85
CA ASP A 31 -2.54 -12.87 12.88
C ASP A 31 -3.18 -13.17 11.51
N ILE A 32 -3.19 -12.19 10.60
CA ILE A 32 -3.80 -12.30 9.27
C ILE A 32 -2.80 -12.97 8.32
N LYS A 33 -3.21 -14.08 7.71
CA LYS A 33 -2.37 -14.81 6.77
C LYS A 33 -2.63 -14.36 5.32
N PRO A 34 -1.69 -14.61 4.40
CA PRO A 34 -1.97 -14.43 2.99
C PRO A 34 -3.16 -15.31 2.54
N ASN A 35 -4.07 -14.73 1.76
CA ASN A 35 -5.32 -15.32 1.27
C ASN A 35 -6.29 -15.77 2.37
N ASP A 36 -6.18 -15.20 3.58
CA ASP A 36 -7.04 -15.52 4.72
C ASP A 36 -8.40 -14.81 4.64
N GLU A 37 -8.46 -13.69 3.92
CA GLU A 37 -9.66 -12.86 3.74
C GLU A 37 -9.98 -12.68 2.25
N ASP A 38 -11.27 -12.56 1.90
CA ASP A 38 -11.71 -12.21 0.55
C ASP A 38 -11.30 -10.77 0.21
N GLY A 39 -10.21 -10.62 -0.56
CA GLY A 39 -9.69 -9.30 -0.86
C GLY A 39 -10.56 -8.49 -1.83
N VAL A 40 -11.43 -9.12 -2.62
CA VAL A 40 -12.39 -8.39 -3.45
C VAL A 40 -13.44 -7.74 -2.56
N GLU A 41 -13.96 -8.46 -1.57
CA GLU A 41 -14.89 -7.90 -0.60
C GLU A 41 -14.24 -6.77 0.22
N LEU A 42 -13.03 -7.01 0.73
CA LEU A 42 -12.27 -6.00 1.49
C LEU A 42 -12.02 -4.73 0.68
N PHE A 43 -11.65 -4.87 -0.59
CA PHE A 43 -11.43 -3.74 -1.49
C PHE A 43 -12.72 -2.94 -1.69
N ASN A 44 -13.81 -3.61 -2.08
CA ASN A 44 -15.09 -2.94 -2.33
C ASN A 44 -15.60 -2.19 -1.09
N LYS A 45 -15.50 -2.82 0.10
CA LYS A 45 -15.89 -2.18 1.36
C LYS A 45 -14.96 -1.03 1.74
N GLY A 46 -13.65 -1.17 1.51
CA GLY A 46 -12.65 -0.12 1.69
C GLY A 46 -12.95 1.10 0.83
N MET A 47 -13.25 0.89 -0.46
CA MET A 47 -13.63 1.94 -1.40
C MET A 47 -14.93 2.64 -1.01
N ASN A 48 -15.93 1.88 -0.55
CA ASN A 48 -17.17 2.47 -0.03
C ASN A 48 -16.90 3.43 1.14
N TYR A 49 -16.12 3.01 2.14
CA TYR A 49 -15.76 3.90 3.25
C TYR A 49 -14.90 5.09 2.82
N LEU A 50 -13.98 4.89 1.86
CA LEU A 50 -13.17 5.98 1.32
C LEU A 50 -14.03 7.06 0.65
N ASN A 51 -15.00 6.63 -0.15
CA ASN A 51 -15.94 7.51 -0.85
C ASN A 51 -16.90 8.23 0.11
N CYS A 52 -17.27 7.58 1.22
CA CYS A 52 -18.04 8.20 2.29
C CYS A 52 -17.21 9.14 3.20
N GLY A 53 -15.90 9.27 2.97
CA GLY A 53 -15.01 10.07 3.83
C GLY A 53 -14.69 9.43 5.18
N GLU A 54 -15.08 8.17 5.40
CA GLU A 54 -14.80 7.40 6.60
C GLU A 54 -13.36 6.83 6.58
N LEU A 55 -12.38 7.73 6.53
CA LEU A 55 -10.98 7.40 6.26
C LEU A 55 -10.39 6.37 7.24
N THR A 56 -10.76 6.43 8.52
CA THR A 56 -10.28 5.48 9.53
C THR A 56 -10.77 4.06 9.28
N LYS A 57 -12.03 3.89 8.87
CA LYS A 57 -12.58 2.56 8.55
C LYS A 57 -11.99 2.02 7.26
N ALA A 58 -11.85 2.89 6.24
CA ALA A 58 -11.20 2.54 4.99
C ALA A 58 -9.75 2.10 5.22
N GLU A 59 -9.00 2.84 6.06
CA GLU A 59 -7.58 2.54 6.34
C GLU A 59 -7.43 1.17 6.97
N LYS A 60 -8.28 0.83 7.94
CA LYS A 60 -8.27 -0.49 8.57
C LYS A 60 -8.46 -1.60 7.53
N LEU A 61 -9.42 -1.47 6.63
CA LEU A 61 -9.69 -2.49 5.62
C LEU A 61 -8.55 -2.64 4.62
N PHE A 62 -7.97 -1.52 4.16
CA PHE A 62 -6.83 -1.60 3.24
C PHE A 62 -5.56 -2.12 3.94
N LYS A 63 -5.33 -1.82 5.22
CA LYS A 63 -4.27 -2.46 6.02
C LYS A 63 -4.42 -3.97 6.06
N ILE A 64 -5.63 -4.46 6.37
CA ILE A 64 -5.95 -5.89 6.33
C ILE A 64 -5.71 -6.46 4.92
N LEU A 65 -6.17 -5.75 3.88
CA LEU A 65 -5.96 -6.18 2.50
C LEU A 65 -4.47 -6.28 2.14
N THR A 66 -3.60 -5.40 2.65
CA THR A 66 -2.14 -5.54 2.44
C THR A 66 -1.52 -6.76 3.14
N GLN A 67 -2.17 -7.31 4.18
CA GLN A 67 -1.72 -8.55 4.82
C GLN A 67 -2.29 -9.79 4.14
N SER A 68 -3.59 -9.77 3.79
CA SER A 68 -4.24 -10.88 3.10
C SER A 68 -3.73 -11.02 1.65
N GLN A 69 -3.55 -9.90 0.94
CA GLN A 69 -3.05 -9.88 -0.43
C GLN A 69 -1.74 -9.08 -0.53
N PRO A 70 -0.64 -9.58 0.04
CA PRO A 70 0.61 -8.83 0.14
C PRO A 70 1.30 -8.60 -1.21
N GLN A 71 0.88 -9.32 -2.25
CA GLN A 71 1.38 -9.19 -3.61
C GLN A 71 0.48 -8.31 -4.48
N HIS A 72 -0.78 -8.12 -4.12
CA HIS A 72 -1.73 -7.33 -4.92
C HIS A 72 -1.57 -5.83 -4.65
N HIS A 73 -1.81 -4.99 -5.65
CA HIS A 73 -1.57 -3.54 -5.58
C HIS A 73 -2.70 -2.78 -4.86
N ASP A 74 -3.94 -3.24 -4.94
CA ASP A 74 -5.15 -2.58 -4.42
C ASP A 74 -5.05 -2.09 -2.98
N GLY A 75 -4.59 -2.93 -2.05
CA GLY A 75 -4.47 -2.55 -0.64
C GLY A 75 -3.52 -1.38 -0.45
N PHE A 76 -2.44 -1.32 -1.24
CA PHE A 76 -1.45 -0.25 -1.17
C PHE A 76 -1.98 1.03 -1.84
N LEU A 77 -2.68 0.91 -2.97
CA LEU A 77 -3.32 2.05 -3.63
C LEU A 77 -4.38 2.70 -2.74
N GLY A 78 -5.23 1.90 -2.10
CA GLY A 78 -6.24 2.40 -1.15
C GLY A 78 -5.62 3.14 0.04
N LEU A 79 -4.51 2.63 0.60
CA LEU A 79 -3.76 3.35 1.63
C LEU A 79 -3.16 4.66 1.10
N ALA A 80 -2.58 4.66 -0.10
CA ALA A 80 -2.01 5.87 -0.70
C ALA A 80 -3.06 6.99 -0.87
N GLN A 81 -4.25 6.64 -1.37
CA GLN A 81 -5.38 7.57 -1.51
C GLN A 81 -5.88 8.10 -0.16
N ILE A 82 -5.89 7.27 0.88
CA ILE A 82 -6.24 7.71 2.23
C ILE A 82 -5.22 8.72 2.76
N TYR A 83 -3.93 8.41 2.65
CA TYR A 83 -2.88 9.29 3.16
C TYR A 83 -2.79 10.58 2.35
N LEU A 84 -3.14 10.56 1.06
CA LEU A 84 -3.36 11.75 0.26
C LEU A 84 -4.46 12.63 0.87
N LYS A 85 -5.64 12.06 1.16
CA LYS A 85 -6.76 12.80 1.79
C LYS A 85 -6.43 13.30 3.20
N LYS A 86 -5.55 12.62 3.93
CA LYS A 86 -5.08 13.03 5.27
C LYS A 86 -3.94 14.07 5.23
N GLY A 87 -3.34 14.33 4.07
CA GLY A 87 -2.16 15.19 3.95
C GLY A 87 -0.88 14.56 4.49
N GLU A 88 -0.86 13.25 4.78
CA GLU A 88 0.32 12.51 5.26
C GLU A 88 1.23 12.15 4.08
N ARG A 89 1.92 13.16 3.55
CA ARG A 89 2.68 13.08 2.29
C ARG A 89 3.73 11.95 2.26
N ASP A 90 4.47 11.74 3.35
CA ASP A 90 5.49 10.69 3.42
C ASP A 90 4.89 9.28 3.26
N LYS A 91 3.75 9.02 3.91
CA LYS A 91 3.04 7.74 3.78
C LYS A 91 2.40 7.61 2.41
N MET A 92 1.79 8.67 1.91
CA MET A 92 1.19 8.71 0.58
C MET A 92 2.20 8.29 -0.50
N ILE A 93 3.37 8.92 -0.54
CA ILE A 93 4.44 8.62 -1.51
C ILE A 93 4.84 7.14 -1.38
N TYR A 94 5.11 6.70 -0.16
CA TYR A 94 5.53 5.34 0.10
C TYR A 94 4.51 4.29 -0.38
N PHE A 95 3.23 4.45 -0.07
CA PHE A 95 2.21 3.47 -0.43
C PHE A 95 1.91 3.48 -1.94
N TYR A 96 2.02 4.62 -2.62
CA TYR A 96 2.00 4.66 -4.10
C TYR A 96 3.16 3.86 -4.70
N GLU A 97 4.39 4.05 -4.20
CA GLU A 97 5.55 3.28 -4.68
C GLU A 97 5.35 1.77 -4.49
N GLN A 98 4.75 1.36 -3.36
CA GLN A 98 4.45 -0.05 -3.09
C GLN A 98 3.36 -0.61 -4.01
N ALA A 99 2.34 0.18 -4.35
CA ALA A 99 1.29 -0.20 -5.29
C ALA A 99 1.86 -0.37 -6.71
N ILE A 100 2.58 0.63 -7.20
CA ILE A 100 3.22 0.63 -8.53
C ILE A 100 4.21 -0.52 -8.66
N LYS A 101 5.02 -0.78 -7.63
CA LYS A 101 5.97 -1.90 -7.64
C LYS A 101 5.26 -3.24 -7.85
N ARG A 102 4.15 -3.47 -7.15
CA ARG A 102 3.38 -4.72 -7.24
C ARG A 102 2.67 -4.85 -8.58
N ALA A 103 2.05 -3.78 -9.05
CA ALA A 103 1.44 -3.75 -10.37
C ALA A 103 2.48 -4.05 -11.48
N LYS A 104 3.71 -3.54 -11.37
CA LYS A 104 4.81 -3.89 -12.30
C LYS A 104 5.22 -5.37 -12.23
N GLU A 105 5.11 -6.02 -11.09
CA GLU A 105 5.33 -7.47 -11.01
C GLU A 105 4.20 -8.24 -11.69
N PHE A 106 2.94 -7.81 -11.55
CA PHE A 106 1.80 -8.39 -12.25
C PHE A 106 1.84 -8.16 -13.77
N LEU A 107 2.40 -7.02 -14.20
CA LEU A 107 2.60 -6.72 -15.62
C LEU A 107 3.54 -7.72 -16.29
N LYS A 108 4.56 -8.21 -15.57
CA LYS A 108 5.47 -9.25 -16.10
C LYS A 108 4.76 -10.58 -16.35
N ASP A 109 3.61 -10.78 -15.72
CA ASP A 109 2.75 -11.96 -15.84
C ASP A 109 1.53 -11.67 -16.75
N ASP A 110 1.58 -10.59 -17.55
CA ASP A 110 0.50 -10.10 -18.44
C ASP A 110 -0.88 -10.01 -17.75
N SER A 111 -0.89 -9.85 -16.43
CA SER A 111 -2.10 -9.94 -15.58
C SER A 111 -2.68 -8.55 -15.24
N ILE A 112 -2.07 -7.48 -15.73
CA ILE A 112 -2.54 -6.11 -15.56
C ILE A 112 -2.12 -5.24 -16.74
N ASP A 113 -2.98 -4.29 -17.10
CA ASP A 113 -2.69 -3.33 -18.16
C ASP A 113 -1.70 -2.25 -17.71
N LEU A 114 -0.82 -1.85 -18.64
CA LEU A 114 0.16 -0.79 -18.41
C LEU A 114 -0.51 0.55 -18.02
N GLU A 115 -1.73 0.79 -18.51
CA GLU A 115 -2.55 1.97 -18.23
C GLU A 115 -2.82 2.15 -16.73
N ALA A 116 -3.07 1.07 -15.98
CA ALA A 116 -3.30 1.14 -14.54
C ALA A 116 -2.03 1.64 -13.80
N ILE A 117 -0.85 1.23 -14.27
CA ILE A 117 0.43 1.67 -13.71
C ILE A 117 0.67 3.15 -14.02
N GLU A 118 0.43 3.57 -15.27
CA GLU A 118 0.56 4.97 -15.69
C GLU A 118 -0.40 5.88 -14.92
N TYR A 119 -1.64 5.42 -14.69
CA TYR A 119 -2.62 6.12 -13.87
C TYR A 119 -2.09 6.36 -12.45
N MET A 120 -1.60 5.31 -11.77
CA MET A 120 -1.02 5.45 -10.42
C MET A 120 0.20 6.38 -10.39
N GLU A 121 1.08 6.30 -11.40
CA GLU A 121 2.25 7.18 -11.49
C GLU A 121 1.86 8.64 -11.69
N ASN A 122 0.83 8.91 -12.50
CA ASN A 122 0.35 10.26 -12.75
C ASN A 122 -0.36 10.85 -11.52
N GLU A 123 -1.26 10.09 -10.88
CA GLU A 123 -1.91 10.49 -9.63
C GLU A 123 -0.88 10.85 -8.55
N MET A 124 0.15 10.01 -8.39
CA MET A 124 1.25 10.27 -7.45
C MET A 124 2.03 11.54 -7.80
N LYS A 125 2.37 11.74 -9.09
CA LYS A 125 3.10 12.94 -9.54
C LYS A 125 2.31 14.21 -9.30
N GLU A 126 1.01 14.21 -9.58
CA GLU A 126 0.14 15.36 -9.34
C GLU A 126 -0.02 15.63 -7.83
N ALA A 127 -0.21 14.59 -7.02
CA ALA A 127 -0.25 14.71 -5.56
C ALA A 127 1.05 15.24 -4.93
N ILE A 128 2.19 15.05 -5.58
CA ILE A 128 3.48 15.62 -5.13
C ILE A 128 3.58 17.10 -5.51
N LYS A 129 2.95 17.53 -6.61
CA LYS A 129 3.01 18.93 -7.04
C LYS A 129 2.05 19.84 -6.26
N SER A 130 0.94 19.29 -5.77
CA SER A 130 -0.01 19.98 -4.88
C SER A 130 0.59 20.26 -3.50
#